data_AF-A0A968Z920-F1
#
_entry.id   AF-A0A968Z920-F1
#
_cell.length_a   1.000
_cell.length_b   1.000
_cell.length_c   1.000
_cell.angle_alpha   90.00
_cell.angle_beta   90.00
_cell.angle_gamma   90.00
#
_symmetry.space_group_name_H-M   'P 1'
#
loop_
_entity.id
_entity.type
_entity.pdbx_description
1 polymer ?
#
loop_
_entity_poly.entity_id
_entity_poly.type
_entity_poly.pdbx_seq_one_letter_code
_entity_poly.pdbx_strand_id
1 'polypeptide(L)'
;MDSLSILKTAEKALLPIFSEIDTKVKQNLKKVLEAFKDCRVGVHHFSSVSGYGHDDLGRETLDKVFAQVMQAEAAAVRVQFVSGTHAIACALFGVLRPGDEMLAVAGAPYDTLEEVIGLRGTSQGSL
;
A
#
# COMPACT_ATOMS: atom_id res chain seq x y z
N MET A 1 26.44 2.41 33.82
CA MET A 1 26.04 1.12 33.24
C MET A 1 26.75 0.97 31.92
N ASP A 2 27.34 -0.20 31.66
CA ASP A 2 28.06 -0.50 30.42
C ASP A 2 27.07 -0.69 29.26
N SER A 3 27.23 0.08 28.18
CA SER A 3 26.35 0.05 27.00
C SER A 3 26.20 -1.35 26.39
N LEU A 4 27.25 -2.16 26.44
CA LEU A 4 27.23 -3.54 25.95
C LEU A 4 26.28 -4.43 26.78
N SER A 5 26.23 -4.23 28.09
CA SER A 5 25.32 -4.95 28.97
C SER A 5 23.85 -4.60 28.72
N ILE A 6 23.56 -3.32 28.42
CA ILE A 6 22.21 -2.84 28.08
C ILE A 6 21.76 -3.46 26.75
N LEU A 7 22.62 -3.47 25.72
CA LEU A 7 22.32 -4.07 24.43
C LEU A 7 22.01 -5.57 24.53
N LYS A 8 22.82 -6.34 25.25
CA LYS A 8 22.58 -7.79 25.44
C LYS A 8 21.26 -8.06 26.17
N THR A 9 20.92 -7.23 27.15
CA THR A 9 19.66 -7.36 27.89
C THR A 9 18.46 -7.04 27.00
N ALA A 10 18.54 -5.96 26.20
CA ALA A 10 17.51 -5.58 25.24
C ALA A 10 17.32 -6.65 24.16
N GLU A 11 18.40 -7.16 23.58
CA GLU A 11 18.35 -8.23 22.56
C GLU A 11 17.66 -9.48 23.10
N LYS A 12 18.02 -9.92 24.31
CA LYS A 12 17.38 -11.08 24.95
C LYS A 12 15.88 -10.84 25.21
N ALA A 13 15.50 -9.62 25.61
CA ALA A 13 14.11 -9.26 25.84
C ALA A 13 13.28 -9.18 24.54
N LEU A 14 13.90 -8.77 23.43
CA LEU A 14 13.26 -8.61 22.12
C LEU A 14 13.23 -9.91 21.29
N LEU A 15 14.05 -10.91 21.62
CA LEU A 15 14.13 -12.17 20.89
C LEU A 15 12.77 -12.85 20.62
N PRO A 16 11.82 -12.92 21.60
CA PRO A 16 10.50 -13.49 21.34
C PRO A 16 9.70 -12.68 20.30
N ILE A 17 9.80 -11.34 20.35
CA ILE A 17 9.12 -10.43 19.41
C ILE A 17 9.68 -10.62 18.00
N PHE A 18 11.01 -10.71 17.86
CA PHE A 18 11.64 -10.97 16.56
C PHE A 18 11.24 -12.32 15.99
N SER A 19 11.16 -13.37 16.82
CA SER A 19 10.71 -14.69 16.39
C SER A 19 9.25 -14.69 15.88
N GLU A 20 8.36 -13.91 16.53
CA GLU A 20 6.99 -13.73 16.06
C GLU A 20 6.94 -12.97 14.72
N ILE A 21 7.71 -11.90 14.59
CA ILE A 21 7.84 -11.13 13.34
C ILE A 21 8.33 -12.04 12.22
N ASP A 22 9.39 -12.83 12.43
CA ASP A 22 9.93 -13.76 11.44
C ASP A 22 8.88 -14.78 10.98
N THR A 23 8.06 -15.26 11.91
CA THR A 23 6.97 -16.19 11.58
C THR A 23 5.92 -15.52 10.68
N LYS A 24 5.52 -14.28 10.99
CA LYS A 24 4.59 -13.49 10.16
C LYS A 24 5.19 -13.17 8.78
N VAL A 25 6.48 -12.81 8.72
CA VAL A 25 7.20 -12.55 7.47
C VAL A 25 7.21 -13.79 6.59
N LYS A 26 7.51 -14.97 7.13
CA LYS A 26 7.47 -16.24 6.37
C LYS A 26 6.08 -16.53 5.78
N GLN A 27 5.02 -16.30 6.56
CA GLN A 27 3.65 -16.48 6.10
C GLN A 27 3.30 -15.50 4.98
N ASN A 28 3.65 -14.22 5.12
CA ASN A 28 3.36 -13.21 4.11
C ASN A 28 4.20 -13.41 2.84
N LEU A 29 5.46 -13.82 2.97
CA LEU A 29 6.29 -14.18 1.81
C LEU A 29 5.68 -15.34 1.03
N LYS A 30 5.17 -16.36 1.73
CA LYS A 30 4.46 -17.47 1.09
C LYS A 30 3.25 -16.97 0.28
N LYS A 31 2.41 -16.08 0.84
CA LYS A 31 1.25 -15.49 0.13
C LYS A 31 1.68 -14.75 -1.14
N VAL A 32 2.74 -13.95 -1.07
CA VAL A 32 3.27 -13.22 -2.24
C VAL A 32 3.78 -14.20 -3.30
N LEU A 33 4.56 -15.22 -2.90
CA LEU A 33 5.06 -16.24 -3.82
C LEU A 33 3.94 -17.04 -4.49
N GLU A 34 2.87 -17.36 -3.75
CA GLU A 34 1.69 -18.01 -4.30
C GLU A 34 0.99 -17.12 -5.32
N ALA A 35 0.75 -15.84 -5.01
CA ALA A 35 0.15 -14.89 -5.95
C ALA A 35 0.97 -14.73 -7.24
N PHE A 36 2.30 -14.66 -7.13
CA PHE A 36 3.19 -14.62 -8.30
C PHE A 36 3.07 -15.87 -9.17
N LYS A 37 2.97 -17.06 -8.55
CA LYS A 37 2.82 -18.34 -9.26
C LYS A 37 1.46 -18.45 -9.95
N ASP A 38 0.39 -18.09 -9.25
CA ASP A 38 -0.98 -18.18 -9.76
C ASP A 38 -1.19 -17.21 -10.93
N CYS A 39 -0.63 -16.00 -10.82
CA CYS A 39 -0.61 -15.01 -11.90
C CYS A 39 0.44 -15.30 -12.99
N ARG A 40 1.22 -16.39 -12.86
CA ARG A 40 2.25 -16.84 -13.82
C ARG A 40 3.24 -15.73 -14.18
N VAL A 41 3.67 -14.96 -13.19
CA VAL A 41 4.65 -13.89 -13.35
C VAL A 41 5.93 -14.46 -13.97
N GLY A 42 6.48 -13.75 -14.95
CA GLY A 42 7.59 -14.22 -15.78
C GLY A 42 8.22 -13.08 -16.55
N VAL A 43 9.33 -13.35 -17.24
CA VAL A 43 10.20 -12.31 -17.85
C VAL A 43 9.44 -11.36 -18.78
N HIS A 44 8.44 -11.86 -19.51
CA HIS A 44 7.62 -11.06 -20.43
C HIS A 44 6.79 -9.97 -19.74
N HIS A 45 6.45 -10.12 -18.45
CA HIS A 45 5.74 -9.09 -17.69
C HIS A 45 6.63 -7.88 -17.35
N PHE A 46 7.94 -7.96 -17.58
CA PHE A 46 8.88 -6.86 -17.37
C PHE A 46 9.22 -6.12 -18.67
N SER A 47 8.51 -6.39 -19.76
CA SER A 47 8.68 -5.63 -21.01
C SER A 47 8.17 -4.20 -20.85
N SER A 48 8.94 -3.23 -21.33
CA SER A 48 8.50 -1.83 -21.33
C SER A 48 7.42 -1.59 -22.38
N VAL A 49 6.37 -0.86 -22.00
CA VAL A 49 5.36 -0.31 -22.91
C VAL A 49 5.50 1.22 -22.96
N SER A 50 5.33 1.82 -24.13
CA SER A 50 5.44 3.27 -24.34
C SER A 50 4.14 3.87 -24.88
N GLY A 51 4.06 5.20 -24.93
CA GLY A 51 2.88 5.91 -25.41
C GLY A 51 1.69 5.72 -24.47
N TYR A 52 0.53 5.36 -25.03
CA TYR A 52 -0.72 5.21 -24.28
C TYR A 52 -0.74 4.06 -23.27
N GLY A 53 0.15 3.06 -23.43
CA GLY A 53 0.19 1.92 -22.52
C GLY A 53 -1.00 0.96 -22.66
N HIS A 54 -1.62 0.84 -23.84
CA HIS A 54 -2.65 -0.18 -24.06
C HIS A 54 -2.06 -1.59 -23.98
N ASP A 55 -2.88 -2.53 -23.49
CA ASP A 55 -2.54 -3.96 -23.40
C ASP A 55 -1.20 -4.26 -22.70
N ASP A 56 -0.88 -3.45 -21.69
CA ASP A 56 0.30 -3.65 -20.84
C ASP A 56 0.09 -4.82 -19.88
N LEU A 57 0.52 -6.00 -20.33
CA LEU A 57 0.45 -7.26 -19.57
C LEU A 57 1.17 -7.17 -18.22
N GLY A 58 2.28 -6.43 -18.14
CA GLY A 58 3.03 -6.26 -16.90
C GLY A 58 2.22 -5.52 -15.85
N ARG A 59 1.61 -4.40 -16.25
CA ARG A 59 0.70 -3.62 -15.42
C ARG A 59 -0.52 -4.42 -14.98
N GLU A 60 -1.19 -5.08 -15.92
CA GLU A 60 -2.40 -5.87 -15.62
C GLU A 60 -2.12 -7.04 -14.68
N THR A 61 -0.96 -7.68 -14.85
CA THR A 61 -0.56 -8.81 -13.99
C THR A 61 -0.15 -8.32 -12.61
N LEU A 62 0.51 -7.17 -12.50
CA LEU A 62 0.82 -6.56 -11.22
C LEU A 62 -0.44 -6.26 -10.40
N ASP A 63 -1.50 -5.75 -11.05
CA ASP A 63 -2.79 -5.53 -10.39
C ASP A 63 -3.40 -6.83 -9.87
N LYS A 64 -3.39 -7.89 -10.68
CA LYS A 64 -3.91 -9.21 -10.25
C LYS A 64 -3.14 -9.76 -9.06
N VAL A 65 -1.81 -9.65 -9.06
CA VAL A 65 -0.96 -10.07 -7.94
C VAL A 65 -1.32 -9.28 -6.68
N PHE A 66 -1.41 -7.96 -6.76
CA PHE A 66 -1.75 -7.13 -5.60
C PHE A 66 -3.17 -7.38 -5.09
N ALA A 67 -4.15 -7.51 -5.99
CA ALA A 67 -5.52 -7.87 -5.63
C ALA A 67 -5.56 -9.20 -4.87
N GLN A 68 -4.85 -10.22 -5.37
CA GLN A 68 -4.76 -11.53 -4.71
C GLN A 68 -4.08 -11.44 -3.33
N VAL A 69 -2.95 -10.74 -3.21
CA VAL A 69 -2.22 -10.59 -1.94
C VAL A 69 -3.05 -9.84 -0.90
N MET A 70 -3.75 -8.80 -1.32
CA MET A 70 -4.57 -7.94 -0.45
C MET A 70 -5.99 -8.50 -0.24
N GLN A 71 -6.33 -9.62 -0.87
CA GLN A 71 -7.66 -10.24 -0.84
C GLN A 71 -8.77 -9.28 -1.31
N ALA A 72 -8.49 -8.52 -2.36
CA ALA A 72 -9.43 -7.63 -3.01
C ALA A 72 -9.86 -8.19 -4.37
N GLU A 73 -11.01 -7.74 -4.87
CA GLU A 73 -11.51 -8.13 -6.21
C GLU A 73 -10.67 -7.50 -7.33
N ALA A 74 -10.13 -6.31 -7.10
CA ALA A 74 -9.29 -5.57 -8.03
C ALA A 74 -8.26 -4.71 -7.28
N ALA A 75 -7.20 -4.34 -7.98
CA ALA A 75 -6.20 -3.38 -7.51
C ALA A 75 -5.78 -2.44 -8.65
N ALA A 76 -5.25 -1.28 -8.28
CA ALA A 76 -4.64 -0.34 -9.22
C ALA A 76 -3.28 0.09 -8.67
N VAL A 77 -2.21 -0.53 -9.16
CA VAL A 77 -0.82 -0.24 -8.74
C VAL A 77 -0.09 0.48 -9.86
N ARG A 78 0.25 1.75 -9.64
CA ARG A 78 0.62 2.68 -10.70
C ARG A 78 1.76 3.59 -10.29
N VAL A 79 2.70 3.80 -11.21
CA VAL A 79 3.72 4.86 -11.10
C VAL A 79 3.12 6.27 -11.21
N GLN A 80 1.89 6.37 -11.74
CA GLN A 80 1.12 7.61 -11.81
C GLN A 80 0.69 8.10 -10.41
N PHE A 81 0.63 7.22 -9.41
CA PHE A 81 0.47 7.64 -8.02
C PHE A 81 1.81 8.12 -7.46
N VAL A 82 1.98 9.44 -7.39
CA VAL A 82 3.21 10.05 -6.88
C VAL A 82 3.42 9.89 -5.36
N SER A 83 2.40 9.49 -4.60
CA SER A 83 2.49 9.27 -3.14
C SER A 83 1.32 8.45 -2.59
N GLY A 84 1.43 8.01 -1.34
CA GLY A 84 0.32 7.37 -0.61
C GLY A 84 -0.86 8.31 -0.40
N THR A 85 -0.62 9.59 -0.10
CA THR A 85 -1.68 10.61 0.01
C THR A 85 -2.42 10.79 -1.31
N HIS A 86 -1.73 10.75 -2.46
CA HIS A 86 -2.38 10.79 -3.78
C HIS A 86 -3.26 9.56 -4.01
N ALA A 87 -2.82 8.35 -3.64
CA ALA A 87 -3.63 7.14 -3.78
C ALA A 87 -4.92 7.21 -2.93
N ILE A 88 -4.83 7.69 -1.68
CA ILE A 88 -6.00 7.88 -0.80
C ILE A 88 -6.93 8.95 -1.37
N ALA A 89 -6.40 10.10 -1.78
CA ALA A 89 -7.19 11.17 -2.40
C ALA A 89 -7.93 10.66 -3.64
N CYS A 90 -7.25 9.95 -4.54
CA CYS A 90 -7.87 9.38 -5.74
C CYS A 90 -9.01 8.42 -5.40
N ALA A 91 -8.85 7.57 -4.37
CA ALA A 91 -9.92 6.71 -3.90
C ALA A 91 -11.13 7.49 -3.38
N LEU A 92 -10.90 8.52 -2.54
CA LEU A 92 -11.96 9.36 -1.99
C LEU A 92 -12.74 10.10 -3.07
N PHE A 93 -12.05 10.85 -3.95
CA PHE A 93 -12.68 11.54 -5.07
C PHE A 93 -13.33 10.58 -6.08
N GLY A 94 -12.80 9.36 -6.21
CA GLY A 94 -13.36 8.33 -7.09
C GLY A 94 -14.75 7.86 -6.64
N VAL A 95 -14.97 7.74 -5.32
CA VAL A 95 -16.21 7.20 -4.75
C VAL A 95 -17.20 8.27 -4.30
N LEU A 96 -16.76 9.41 -3.76
CA LEU A 96 -17.63 10.46 -3.24
C LEU A 96 -18.21 11.33 -4.36
N ARG A 97 -19.44 11.81 -4.17
CA ARG A 97 -20.16 12.74 -5.04
C ARG A 97 -20.67 13.95 -4.25
N PRO A 98 -21.00 15.07 -4.92
CA PRO A 98 -21.57 16.23 -4.23
C PRO A 98 -22.82 15.85 -3.42
N GLY A 99 -22.79 16.13 -2.12
CA GLY A 99 -23.84 15.77 -1.17
C GLY A 99 -23.55 14.52 -0.33
N ASP A 100 -22.51 13.75 -0.65
CA ASP A 100 -22.04 12.65 0.20
C ASP A 100 -21.25 13.18 1.41
N GLU A 101 -21.21 12.39 2.48
CA GLU A 101 -20.44 12.67 3.69
C GLU A 101 -19.36 11.60 3.92
N MET A 102 -18.15 12.03 4.28
CA MET A 102 -17.06 11.15 4.73
C MET A 102 -16.99 11.13 6.26
N LEU A 103 -17.01 9.95 6.87
CA LEU A 103 -16.85 9.77 8.31
C LEU A 103 -15.50 9.11 8.65
N ALA A 104 -14.64 9.82 9.37
CA ALA A 104 -13.42 9.27 9.94
C ALA A 104 -13.70 8.66 11.34
N VAL A 105 -13.55 7.33 11.47
CA VAL A 105 -13.88 6.61 12.72
C VAL A 105 -12.69 6.35 13.65
N ALA A 106 -11.47 6.65 13.20
CA ALA A 106 -10.23 6.40 13.95
C ALA A 106 -9.58 7.67 14.51
N GLY A 107 -10.37 8.74 14.67
CA GLY A 107 -9.89 10.07 15.07
C GLY A 107 -9.59 10.98 13.88
N ALA A 108 -8.89 12.09 14.14
CA ALA A 108 -8.49 13.03 13.10
C ALA A 108 -7.53 12.34 12.10
N PRO A 109 -7.74 12.51 10.78
CA PRO A 109 -6.78 12.05 9.79
C PRO A 109 -5.40 12.68 9.96
N TYR A 110 -4.38 12.05 9.37
CA TYR A 110 -3.03 12.60 9.35
C TYR A 110 -2.95 13.88 8.51
N ASP A 111 -2.02 14.76 8.86
CA ASP A 111 -1.92 16.16 8.42
C ASP A 111 -2.03 16.41 6.91
N THR A 112 -1.41 15.59 6.06
CA THR A 112 -1.47 15.81 4.60
C THR A 112 -2.84 15.48 4.01
N LEU A 113 -3.67 14.70 4.73
CA LEU A 113 -5.03 14.41 4.29
C LEU A 113 -6.00 15.57 4.61
N GLU A 114 -5.69 16.43 5.58
CA GLU A 114 -6.53 17.57 5.95
C GLU A 114 -6.78 18.53 4.77
N GLU A 115 -5.78 18.75 3.92
CA GLU A 115 -5.90 19.58 2.72
C GLU A 115 -6.75 18.91 1.64
N VAL A 116 -6.66 17.58 1.52
CA VAL A 116 -7.47 16.79 0.58
C VAL A 116 -8.95 16.87 0.93
N ILE A 117 -9.27 16.81 2.23
CA ILE A 117 -10.66 16.79 2.73
C ILE A 117 -11.19 18.18 3.13
N GLY A 118 -10.44 19.25 2.86
CA GLY A 118 -10.91 20.62 3.05
C GLY A 118 -10.94 21.14 4.50
N LEU A 119 -10.25 20.48 5.44
CA LEU A 119 -10.10 20.97 6.81
C LEU A 119 -9.02 22.07 6.93
N ARG A 120 -8.06 22.08 6.01
CA ARG A 120 -6.94 23.02 5.99
C ARG A 120 -6.71 23.57 4.59
N GLY A 121 -6.39 24.86 4.50
CA GLY A 121 -6.13 25.55 3.23
C GLY A 121 -7.40 26.09 2.56
N THR A 122 -7.21 26.93 1.53
CA THR A 122 -8.29 27.53 0.73
C THR A 122 -8.20 27.10 -0.74
N SER A 123 -7.56 25.95 -1.02
CA SER A 123 -7.31 25.47 -2.37
C SER A 123 -8.60 25.03 -3.06
N GLN A 124 -8.72 25.32 -4.36
CA GLN A 124 -9.76 24.73 -5.18
C GLN A 124 -9.47 23.26 -5.43
N GLY A 125 -10.46 22.39 -5.23
CA GLY A 125 -10.36 20.94 -5.49
C GLY A 125 -10.14 20.06 -4.25
N SER A 126 -10.45 20.54 -3.04
CA SER A 126 -10.72 19.66 -1.89
C SER A 126 -12.09 18.97 -2.05
N LEU A 127 -12.35 17.94 -1.24
CA LEU A 127 -13.70 17.38 -1.08
C LEU A 127 -14.69 18.43 -0.60
#